data_AF-A0A366JRD6-F1
#
_entry.id   AF-A0A366JRD6-F1
#
_cell.length_a   1.000
_cell.length_b   1.000
_cell.length_c   1.000
_cell.angle_alpha   90.00
_cell.angle_beta   90.00
_cell.angle_gamma   90.00
#
_symmetry.space_group_name_H-M   'P 1'
#
loop_
_entity.id
_entity.type
_entity.pdbx_description
1 polymer ?
#
loop_
_entity_poly.entity_id
_entity_poly.type
_entity_poly.pdbx_seq_one_letter_code
_entity_poly.pdbx_strand_id
1 'polypeptide(L)' 'MNKDIATLLGGFLTALLFFLSTVGIAFEWFNEESINAFVVLVSAAIALTVNLYAVWKNTYTGWFKKKK' A
#
# COMPACT_ATOMS: atom_id res chain seq x y z
N MET A 1 15.37 -11.92 -1.30
CA MET A 1 15.61 -11.20 -2.57
C MET A 1 14.60 -10.07 -2.79
N ASN A 2 13.29 -10.31 -2.90
CA ASN A 2 12.34 -9.20 -3.21
C ASN A 2 12.16 -8.17 -2.07
N LYS A 3 12.20 -8.62 -0.81
CA LYS A 3 12.03 -7.73 0.36
C LYS A 3 13.24 -6.84 0.59
N ASP A 4 14.44 -7.37 0.40
CA ASP A 4 15.70 -6.65 0.63
C ASP A 4 15.87 -5.50 -0.37
N ILE A 5 15.52 -5.74 -1.64
CA ILE A 5 15.52 -4.73 -2.70
C ILE A 5 14.50 -3.63 -2.41
N ALA A 6 13.30 -3.97 -1.95
CA ALA A 6 12.27 -2.99 -1.58
C ALA A 6 12.72 -2.09 -0.42
N THR A 7 13.37 -2.68 0.60
CA THR A 7 13.95 -1.92 1.72
C THR A 7 15.08 -1.00 1.25
N LEU A 8 15.97 -1.49 0.39
CA LEU A 8 17.10 -0.72 -0.14
C LEU A 8 16.61 0.47 -1.00
N LEU A 9 15.62 0.22 -1.86
CA LEU A 9 14.97 1.26 -2.67
C LEU A 9 14.23 2.28 -1.81
N GLY A 10 13.50 1.83 -0.78
CA GLY A 10 12.81 2.74 0.14
C GLY A 10 13.77 3.66 0.90
N GLY A 11 14.88 3.11 1.39
CA GLY A 11 15.93 3.89 2.05
C GLY A 11 16.58 4.90 1.10
N PHE A 12 16.90 4.48 -0.13
CA PHE A 12 17.46 5.36 -1.15
C PHE A 12 16.51 6.50 -1.53
N LEU A 13 15.23 6.20 -1.78
CA LEU A 13 14.22 7.20 -2.15
C LEU A 13 13.97 8.21 -1.03
N THR A 14 13.99 7.75 0.24
CA THR A 14 13.90 8.65 1.40
C THR A 14 15.09 9.61 1.48
N ALA A 15 16.31 9.09 1.28
CA ALA A 15 17.52 9.91 1.28
C ALA A 15 17.54 10.89 0.08
N LEU A 16 17.08 10.46 -1.09
CA LEU A 16 16.94 11.30 -2.27
C LEU A 16 15.95 12.44 -2.04
N LEU A 17 14.78 12.14 -1.46
CA LEU A 17 13.79 13.15 -1.13
C LEU A 17 14.35 14.19 -0.13
N PHE A 18 15.06 13.73 0.90
CA PHE A 18 15.74 14.61 1.84
C PHE A 18 16.75 15.52 1.13
N PHE A 19 17.60 14.95 0.27
CA PHE A 19 18.56 15.73 -0.52
C PHE A 19 17.85 16.80 -1.39
N LEU A 20 16.80 16.44 -2.11
CA LEU A 20 16.01 17.36 -2.93
C LEU A 20 15.46 18.52 -2.09
N SER A 21 14.94 18.22 -0.89
CA SER A 21 14.49 19.25 0.05
C SER A 21 15.63 20.18 0.49
N THR A 22 16.85 19.68 0.71
CA THR A 22 18.00 20.52 1.10
C THR A 22 18.49 21.45 0.01
N VAL A 23 18.33 21.08 -1.27
CA VAL A 23 18.70 21.94 -2.42
C VAL A 23 17.58 22.88 -2.87
N GLY A 24 16.47 22.94 -2.11
CA GLY A 24 15.35 23.84 -2.36
C GLY A 24 14.27 23.29 -3.29
N ILE A 25 14.30 21.99 -3.63
CA ILE A 25 13.24 21.33 -4.40
C ILE A 25 12.25 20.72 -3.39
N ALA A 26 11.13 21.42 -3.16
CA ALA A 26 10.06 20.96 -2.29
C ALA A 26 8.87 20.42 -3.12
N PHE A 27 8.29 19.32 -2.65
CA PHE A 27 7.09 18.73 -3.24
C PHE A 27 5.88 19.02 -2.35
N GLU A 28 5.02 19.95 -2.76
CA GLU A 28 3.83 20.34 -1.96
C GLU A 28 2.88 19.17 -1.69
N TRP A 29 2.85 18.19 -2.60
CA TRP A 29 2.04 16.98 -2.47
C TRP A 29 2.66 15.94 -1.53
N PHE A 30 3.91 16.10 -1.08
CA PHE A 30 4.56 15.18 -0.13
C PHE A 30 4.51 15.79 1.28
N ASN A 31 3.31 15.79 1.87
CA ASN A 31 3.04 16.34 3.19
C ASN A 31 2.29 15.32 4.05
N GLU A 32 2.11 15.63 5.34
CA GLU A 32 1.50 14.70 6.28
C GLU A 32 0.05 14.33 5.92
N GLU A 33 -0.72 15.29 5.39
CA GLU A 33 -2.11 15.10 5.03
C GLU A 33 -2.25 14.14 3.83
N SER A 34 -1.43 14.32 2.80
CA SER A 34 -1.42 13.44 1.63
C SER A 34 -0.90 12.04 1.94
N ILE A 35 0.12 11.92 2.80
CA ILE A 35 0.64 10.64 3.28
C ILE A 35 -0.46 9.89 4.03
N ASN A 36 -1.15 10.55 4.96
CA ASN A 36 -2.24 9.93 5.72
C ASN A 36 -3.39 9.49 4.80
N ALA A 37 -3.81 10.35 3.88
CA ALA A 37 -4.84 10.01 2.89
C ALA A 37 -4.43 8.80 2.03
N PHE A 38 -3.16 8.72 1.62
CA PHE A 38 -2.64 7.58 0.86
C PHE A 38 -2.66 6.28 1.68
N VAL A 39 -2.28 6.33 2.97
CA VAL A 39 -2.35 5.17 3.87
C VAL A 39 -3.79 4.66 3.98
N VAL A 40 -4.76 5.56 4.19
CA VAL A 40 -6.20 5.20 4.25
C VAL A 40 -6.66 4.55 2.95
N LEU A 41 -6.27 5.11 1.80
CA LEU A 41 -6.60 4.57 0.48
C LEU A 41 -6.05 3.15 0.30
N VAL A 42 -4.79 2.90 0.66
CA VAL A 42 -4.17 1.57 0.59
C VAL A 42 -4.88 0.59 1.53
N SER A 43 -5.18 1.00 2.76
CA SER A 43 -5.93 0.17 3.71
C SER A 43 -7.32 -0.21 3.18
N ALA A 44 -8.06 0.74 2.64
CA ALA A 44 -9.37 0.50 2.04
C ALA A 44 -9.28 -0.43 0.81
N ALA A 45 -8.27 -0.25 -0.05
CA ALA A 45 -8.04 -1.10 -1.21
C ALA A 45 -7.74 -2.55 -0.82
N ILE A 46 -6.93 -2.76 0.23
CA ILE A 46 -6.66 -4.10 0.77
C ILE A 46 -7.96 -4.72 1.30
N ALA A 47 -8.72 -3.98 2.10
CA ALA A 47 -9.99 -4.45 2.64
C ALA A 47 -10.97 -4.84 1.53
N LEU A 48 -11.08 -4.02 0.49
CA LEU A 48 -11.92 -4.32 -0.68
C LEU A 48 -11.46 -5.60 -1.37
N THR A 49 -10.17 -5.74 -1.65
CA THR A 49 -9.60 -6.91 -2.33
C THR A 49 -9.86 -8.19 -1.56
N VAL A 50 -9.66 -8.18 -0.24
CA VAL A 50 -9.93 -9.33 0.63
C VAL A 50 -11.41 -9.72 0.59
N ASN A 51 -12.32 -8.73 0.68
CA ASN A 51 -13.76 -8.99 0.64
C ASN A 51 -14.21 -9.54 -0.72
N LEU A 52 -13.74 -8.96 -1.83
CA LEU A 52 -14.03 -9.48 -3.17
C LEU A 52 -13.53 -10.92 -3.32
N TYR A 53 -12.32 -11.21 -2.84
CA TYR A 53 -11.77 -12.56 -2.87
C TYR A 53 -12.60 -13.54 -2.03
N ALA A 54 -13.07 -13.11 -0.85
CA ALA A 54 -13.93 -13.92 0.01
C ALA A 54 -15.28 -14.22 -0.67
N VAL A 55 -15.92 -13.22 -1.28
CA VAL A 55 -17.17 -13.38 -2.03
C VAL A 55 -16.99 -14.33 -3.21
N TRP A 56 -15.91 -14.17 -3.98
CA TRP A 56 -15.60 -15.04 -5.11
C TRP A 56 -15.44 -16.50 -4.65
N LYS A 57 -14.66 -16.75 -3.59
CA LYS A 57 -14.51 -18.11 -3.03
C LYS A 57 -15.83 -18.69 -2.53
N ASN A 58 -16.65 -17.88 -1.87
CA ASN A 58 -17.94 -18.36 -1.37
C ASN A 58 -18.88 -18.76 -2.52
N THR A 59 -18.86 -17.99 -3.61
CA THR A 59 -19.73 -18.18 -4.77
C THR A 59 -19.30 -19.36 -5.63
N TYR A 60 -18.01 -19.48 -5.93
CA TYR A 60 -17.55 -20.40 -6.99
C TYR A 60 -16.86 -21.67 -6.46
N THR A 61 -16.14 -21.60 -5.34
CA THR A 61 -15.41 -22.78 -4.82
C THR A 61 -16.16 -23.48 -3.68
N GLY A 62 -17.28 -22.92 -3.21
CA GLY A 62 -18.09 -23.49 -2.14
C GLY A 62 -17.34 -23.62 -0.82
N TRP A 63 -16.27 -22.85 -0.65
CA TRP A 63 -15.29 -23.04 0.44
C TRP A 63 -15.90 -22.87 1.84
N PHE A 64 -16.93 -22.03 1.96
CA PHE A 64 -17.68 -21.81 3.20
C PHE A 64 -19.01 -22.57 3.26
N LYS A 65 -19.28 -23.52 2.35
CA LYS A 65 -20.46 -24.39 2.50
C LYS A 65 -20.28 -25.22 3.77
N LYS A 66 -21.09 -24.95 4.80
CA LYS A 66 -21.30 -25.90 5.90
C LYS A 66 -21.75 -27.22 5.27
N LYS A 67 -20.99 -28.30 5.49
CA LYS A 67 -21.54 -29.66 5.34
C LYS A 67 -22.76 -29.74 6.26
N LYS A 68 -23.93 -29.91 5.66
CA LYS A 68 -25.14 -30.34 6.37
C LYS A 68 -24.94 -31.76 6.86
#